data_AF-E5VJA7-F1
#
_entry.id   AF-E5VJA7-F1
#
_cell.length_a   1.000
_cell.length_b   1.000
_cell.length_c   1.000
_cell.angle_alpha   90.00
_cell.angle_beta   90.00
_cell.angle_gamma   90.00
#
_symmetry.space_group_name_H-M   'P 1'
#
loop_
_entity.id
_entity.type
_entity.pdbx_description
1 polymer ?
#
loop_
_entity_poly.entity_id
_entity_poly.type
_entity_poly.pdbx_seq_one_letter_code
_entity_poly.pdbx_strand_id
1 'polypeptide(L)'
;MITCGTKKYGLKAWIIIAIITILIIFELLGGRSYFDEILGLCSMIYVILLYMKNKLDRTDKISVILLILTIIIGFLSNIYSKINLSITSIMIDAVVETKFLWVLFAIKYYVTSKEIKDVNRILKPLAKVFCILAGICAIVSQVINIGMTGTERYGIKGFKFFFPMSFQFLAVSMICIAVLSIKNDKKIFDIIFQYVLR
;
A
#
# COMPACT_ATOMS: atom_id res chain seq x y z
N MET A 1 17.06 6.13 17.37
CA MET A 1 16.88 7.32 16.50
C MET A 1 17.98 7.28 15.46
N ILE A 2 17.69 7.62 14.22
CA ILE A 2 18.69 7.67 13.15
C ILE A 2 18.80 9.12 12.70
N THR A 3 20.03 9.64 12.67
CA THR A 3 20.35 11.00 12.25
C THR A 3 20.61 11.03 10.75
N CYS A 4 19.92 11.93 10.03
CA CYS A 4 20.22 12.27 8.64
C CYS A 4 20.37 13.79 8.57
N GLY A 5 21.61 14.25 8.37
CA GLY A 5 21.97 15.66 8.57
C GLY A 5 21.74 16.12 10.02
N THR A 6 21.15 17.29 10.20
CA THR A 6 20.88 17.92 11.52
C THR A 6 19.58 17.46 12.19
N LYS A 7 18.77 16.61 11.55
CA LYS A 7 17.44 16.20 12.02
C LYS A 7 17.44 14.76 12.52
N LYS A 8 16.82 14.54 13.69
CA LYS A 8 16.65 13.21 14.30
C LYS A 8 15.30 12.63 13.89
N TYR A 9 15.31 11.46 13.27
CA TYR A 9 14.11 10.74 12.86
C TYR A 9 13.90 9.48 13.72
N GLY A 10 12.62 9.13 13.95
CA GLY A 10 12.26 7.88 14.62
C GLY A 10 12.71 6.65 13.82
N LEU A 11 13.13 5.58 14.52
CA LEU A 11 13.50 4.31 13.86
C LEU A 11 12.34 3.74 13.04
N LYS A 12 11.11 3.86 13.55
CA LYS A 12 9.88 3.43 12.86
C LYS A 12 9.67 4.13 11.51
N ALA A 13 10.01 5.42 11.40
CA ALA A 13 9.88 6.15 10.13
C ALA A 13 10.81 5.59 9.05
N TRP A 14 12.04 5.22 9.43
CA TRP A 14 12.97 4.55 8.52
C TRP A 14 12.51 3.16 8.09
N ILE A 15 11.92 2.39 9.01
CA ILE A 15 11.32 1.08 8.69
C ILE A 15 10.21 1.27 7.64
N ILE A 16 9.33 2.25 7.83
CA ILE A 16 8.24 2.55 6.87
C ILE A 16 8.81 2.92 5.50
N ILE A 17 9.80 3.81 5.46
CA ILE A 17 10.45 4.22 4.20
C ILE A 17 11.13 3.03 3.52
N ALA A 18 11.80 2.17 4.27
CA ALA A 18 12.42 0.96 3.74
C ALA A 18 11.37 0.02 3.13
N ILE A 19 10.26 -0.23 3.82
CA ILE A 19 9.15 -1.06 3.32
C ILE A 19 8.60 -0.48 2.01
N ILE A 20 8.29 0.83 1.97
CA ILE A 20 7.80 1.49 0.76
C ILE A 20 8.79 1.37 -0.39
N THR A 21 10.08 1.59 -0.12
CA THR A 21 11.14 1.53 -1.13
C THR A 21 11.30 0.11 -1.68
N ILE A 22 11.28 -0.89 -0.81
CA ILE A 22 11.34 -2.31 -1.18
C ILE A 22 10.14 -2.69 -2.06
N LEU A 23 8.93 -2.27 -1.69
CA LEU A 23 7.72 -2.49 -2.50
C LEU A 23 7.86 -1.88 -3.90
N ILE A 24 8.33 -0.63 -4.00
CA ILE A 24 8.53 0.05 -5.30
C ILE A 24 9.61 -0.67 -6.13
N ILE A 25 10.71 -1.12 -5.51
CA ILE A 25 11.77 -1.87 -6.21
C ILE A 25 11.23 -3.19 -6.76
N PHE A 26 10.44 -3.93 -5.98
CA PHE A 26 9.86 -5.18 -6.45
C PHE A 26 8.87 -4.97 -7.60
N GLU A 27 8.08 -3.90 -7.56
CA GLU A 27 7.22 -3.52 -8.68
C GLU A 27 8.05 -3.21 -9.94
N LEU A 28 9.19 -2.53 -9.79
CA LEU A 28 10.09 -2.23 -10.91
C LEU A 28 10.74 -3.47 -11.51
N LEU A 29 11.06 -4.47 -10.70
CA LEU A 29 11.64 -5.74 -11.14
C LEU A 29 10.60 -6.70 -11.76
N GLY A 30 9.35 -6.27 -11.93
CA GLY A 30 8.31 -7.06 -12.60
C GLY A 30 7.32 -7.78 -11.68
N GLY A 31 7.19 -7.34 -10.42
CA GLY A 31 6.01 -7.63 -9.58
C GLY A 31 5.87 -9.07 -9.09
N ARG A 32 6.92 -9.90 -9.17
CA ARG A 32 6.89 -11.32 -8.73
C ARG A 32 7.43 -11.53 -7.31
N SER A 33 7.26 -10.55 -6.43
CA SER A 33 7.76 -10.68 -5.06
C SER A 33 6.65 -11.13 -4.13
N TYR A 34 6.98 -12.05 -3.22
CA TYR A 34 6.07 -12.48 -2.15
C TYR A 34 6.08 -11.53 -0.94
N PHE A 35 6.73 -10.38 -1.08
CA PHE A 35 6.99 -9.48 0.03
C PHE A 35 5.71 -8.86 0.59
N ASP A 36 4.74 -8.55 -0.27
CA ASP A 36 3.44 -8.04 0.16
C ASP A 36 2.56 -9.12 0.81
N GLU A 37 2.67 -10.40 0.41
CA GLU A 37 2.05 -11.50 1.16
C GLU A 37 2.65 -11.65 2.56
N ILE A 38 3.99 -11.63 2.67
CA ILE A 38 4.68 -11.72 3.96
C ILE A 38 4.30 -10.53 4.84
N LEU A 39 4.28 -9.32 4.29
CA LEU A 39 3.85 -8.11 4.99
C LEU A 39 2.39 -8.23 5.47
N GLY A 40 1.51 -8.79 4.63
CA GLY A 40 0.12 -9.09 4.98
C GLY A 40 0.00 -10.06 6.15
N LEU A 41 0.75 -11.16 6.12
CA LEU A 41 0.73 -12.18 7.18
C LEU A 41 1.31 -11.65 8.49
N CYS A 42 2.43 -10.91 8.45
CA CYS A 42 2.98 -10.24 9.62
C CYS A 42 1.99 -9.22 10.21
N SER A 43 1.27 -8.49 9.35
CA SER A 43 0.24 -7.53 9.76
C SER A 43 -0.96 -8.22 10.42
N MET A 44 -1.40 -9.36 9.87
CA MET A 44 -2.46 -10.18 10.45
C MET A 44 -2.10 -10.64 11.87
N ILE A 45 -0.91 -11.22 12.04
CA ILE A 45 -0.41 -11.66 13.36
C ILE A 45 -0.35 -10.48 14.34
N TYR A 46 0.18 -9.34 13.90
CA TYR A 46 0.26 -8.13 14.73
C TYR A 46 -1.11 -7.66 15.22
N VAL A 47 -2.11 -7.60 14.33
CA VAL A 47 -3.47 -7.17 14.67
C VAL A 47 -4.15 -8.16 15.62
N ILE A 48 -3.98 -9.47 15.41
CA ILE A 48 -4.51 -10.50 16.31
C ILE A 48 -3.90 -10.35 17.72
N LEU A 49 -2.58 -10.13 17.81
CA LEU A 49 -1.92 -9.90 19.11
C LEU A 49 -2.44 -8.63 19.81
N LEU A 50 -2.72 -7.57 19.06
CA LEU A 50 -3.35 -6.37 19.61
C LEU A 50 -4.78 -6.65 20.11
N TYR A 51 -5.54 -7.50 19.39
CA TYR A 51 -6.89 -7.91 19.76
C TYR A 51 -6.88 -8.67 21.08
N MET A 52 -6.01 -9.68 21.21
CA MET A 52 -5.83 -10.45 22.45
C MET A 52 -5.42 -9.56 23.63
N LYS A 53 -4.61 -8.53 23.39
CA LYS A 53 -4.19 -7.55 24.41
C LYS A 53 -5.22 -6.45 24.68
N ASN A 54 -6.40 -6.52 24.07
CA ASN A 54 -7.46 -5.51 24.17
C ASN A 54 -7.04 -4.08 23.79
N LYS A 55 -6.05 -3.93 22.91
CA LYS A 55 -5.50 -2.62 22.49
C LYS A 55 -6.19 -2.01 21.28
N LEU A 56 -7.16 -2.70 20.67
CA LEU A 56 -7.98 -2.14 19.59
C LEU A 56 -9.15 -1.33 20.13
N ASP A 57 -9.54 -0.30 19.37
CA ASP A 57 -10.79 0.42 19.56
C ASP A 57 -12.00 -0.52 19.35
N ARG A 58 -13.14 -0.21 19.98
CA ARG A 58 -14.37 -1.02 19.86
C ARG A 58 -14.81 -1.24 18.42
N THR A 59 -14.79 -0.18 17.60
CA THR A 59 -15.16 -0.25 16.19
C THR A 59 -14.26 -1.21 15.42
N ASP A 60 -12.95 -1.13 15.67
CA ASP A 60 -11.97 -1.96 14.96
C ASP A 60 -12.02 -3.41 15.42
N LYS A 61 -12.33 -3.67 16.70
CA LYS A 61 -12.61 -5.04 17.18
C LYS A 61 -13.76 -5.67 16.40
N ILE A 62 -14.85 -4.92 16.20
CA ILE A 62 -16.00 -5.39 15.42
C ILE A 62 -15.56 -5.65 13.97
N SER A 63 -14.79 -4.74 13.36
CA SER A 63 -14.29 -4.94 12.00
C SER A 63 -13.40 -6.17 11.85
N VAL A 64 -12.53 -6.45 12.83
CA VAL A 64 -11.69 -7.66 12.83
C VAL A 64 -12.55 -8.92 12.98
N ILE A 65 -13.58 -8.91 13.82
CA ILE A 65 -14.53 -10.04 13.94
C ILE A 65 -15.25 -10.28 12.62
N LEU A 66 -15.75 -9.22 11.98
CA LEU A 66 -16.40 -9.31 10.67
C LEU A 66 -15.44 -9.88 9.61
N LEU A 67 -14.19 -9.42 9.60
CA LEU A 67 -13.18 -9.94 8.68
C LEU A 67 -12.94 -11.45 8.87
N ILE A 68 -12.85 -11.91 10.12
CA ILE A 68 -12.72 -13.34 10.45
C ILE A 68 -13.96 -14.12 9.99
N LEU A 69 -15.16 -13.59 10.23
CA LEU A 69 -16.41 -14.21 9.76
C LEU A 69 -16.44 -14.33 8.23
N THR A 70 -16.01 -13.30 7.51
CA THR A 70 -15.91 -13.33 6.03
C THR A 70 -14.94 -14.42 5.56
N ILE A 71 -13.78 -14.58 6.22
CA ILE A 71 -12.83 -15.65 5.91
C ILE A 71 -13.47 -17.03 6.14
N ILE A 72 -14.21 -17.21 7.25
CA ILE A 72 -14.92 -18.47 7.54
C ILE A 72 -15.97 -18.77 6.47
N ILE A 73 -16.74 -17.76 6.05
CA ILE A 73 -17.74 -17.92 4.97
C ILE A 73 -17.06 -18.31 3.66
N GLY A 74 -15.95 -17.66 3.29
CA GLY A 74 -15.17 -18.02 2.09
C GLY A 74 -14.65 -19.45 2.15
N PHE A 75 -14.15 -19.88 3.32
CA PHE A 75 -13.70 -21.26 3.55
C PHE A 75 -14.84 -22.28 3.40
N LEU A 76 -15.98 -22.04 4.04
CA LEU A 76 -17.15 -22.92 3.95
C LEU A 76 -17.73 -22.98 2.53
N SER A 77 -17.76 -21.84 1.83
CA SER A 77 -18.21 -21.77 0.43
C SER A 77 -17.31 -22.60 -0.49
N ASN A 78 -15.98 -22.52 -0.31
CA ASN A 78 -15.04 -23.32 -1.10
C ASN A 78 -15.24 -24.83 -0.88
N ILE A 79 -15.51 -25.26 0.36
CA ILE A 79 -15.83 -26.66 0.66
C ILE A 79 -17.14 -27.10 0.01
N TYR A 80 -18.20 -26.30 0.14
CA TYR A 80 -19.53 -26.65 -0.37
C TYR A 80 -19.55 -26.73 -1.90
N SER A 81 -18.93 -25.76 -2.58
CA SER A 81 -18.91 -25.69 -4.04
C SER A 81 -17.91 -26.66 -4.70
N LYS A 82 -17.01 -27.30 -3.92
CA LYS A 82 -15.96 -28.24 -4.40
C LYS A 82 -15.07 -27.66 -5.50
N ILE A 83 -14.94 -26.33 -5.57
CA ILE A 83 -14.18 -25.65 -6.62
C ILE A 83 -12.67 -25.87 -6.44
N ASN A 84 -12.21 -25.95 -5.19
CA ASN A 84 -10.80 -26.13 -4.86
C ASN A 84 -10.67 -27.10 -3.67
N LEU A 85 -10.20 -28.31 -3.92
CA LEU A 85 -10.18 -29.39 -2.91
C LEU A 85 -8.92 -29.40 -2.04
N SER A 86 -7.90 -28.61 -2.39
CA SER A 86 -6.67 -28.54 -1.58
C SER A 86 -6.79 -27.45 -0.51
N ILE A 87 -6.65 -27.85 0.75
CA ILE A 87 -6.68 -26.97 1.93
C ILE A 87 -5.62 -25.85 1.80
N THR A 88 -4.48 -26.15 1.19
CA THR A 88 -3.40 -25.20 0.94
C THR A 88 -3.84 -24.04 0.05
N SER A 89 -4.58 -24.32 -1.03
CA SER A 89 -5.08 -23.27 -1.93
C SER A 89 -6.10 -22.37 -1.24
N ILE A 90 -7.00 -22.93 -0.44
CA ILE A 90 -8.01 -22.15 0.29
C ILE A 90 -7.33 -21.22 1.32
N MET A 91 -6.27 -21.69 1.99
CA MET A 91 -5.51 -20.88 2.95
C MET A 91 -4.74 -19.73 2.28
N ILE A 92 -4.14 -19.99 1.12
CA ILE A 92 -3.45 -18.94 0.35
C ILE A 92 -4.45 -17.88 -0.10
N ASP A 93 -5.60 -18.31 -0.61
CA ASP A 93 -6.68 -17.42 -1.06
C ASP A 93 -7.16 -16.50 0.06
N ALA A 94 -7.41 -17.04 1.24
CA ALA A 94 -7.79 -16.27 2.42
C ALA A 94 -6.76 -15.18 2.79
N VAL A 95 -5.45 -15.49 2.69
CA VAL A 95 -4.39 -14.51 2.98
C VAL A 95 -4.31 -13.47 1.87
N VAL A 96 -4.35 -13.88 0.61
CA VAL A 96 -4.21 -12.99 -0.55
C VAL A 96 -5.39 -12.02 -0.67
N GLU A 97 -6.61 -12.47 -0.41
CA GLU A 97 -7.80 -11.61 -0.46
C GLU A 97 -7.86 -10.62 0.71
N THR A 98 -7.41 -11.03 1.90
CA THR A 98 -7.54 -10.20 3.11
C THR A 98 -6.30 -9.38 3.48
N LYS A 99 -5.14 -9.61 2.83
CA LYS A 99 -3.86 -8.95 3.16
C LYS A 99 -3.96 -7.44 3.25
N PHE A 100 -4.69 -6.81 2.32
CA PHE A 100 -4.85 -5.37 2.28
C PHE A 100 -5.51 -4.82 3.56
N LEU A 101 -6.58 -5.49 4.03
CA LEU A 101 -7.30 -5.08 5.24
C LEU A 101 -6.44 -5.25 6.49
N TRP A 102 -5.67 -6.34 6.58
CA TRP A 102 -4.75 -6.55 7.70
C TRP A 102 -3.66 -5.47 7.77
N VAL A 103 -3.07 -5.11 6.63
CA VAL A 103 -2.06 -4.05 6.55
C VAL A 103 -2.66 -2.70 6.94
N LEU A 104 -3.88 -2.38 6.52
CA LEU A 104 -4.57 -1.13 6.90
C LEU A 104 -4.74 -1.01 8.42
N PHE A 105 -5.23 -2.08 9.09
CA PHE A 105 -5.33 -2.08 10.55
C PHE A 105 -3.95 -1.99 11.20
N ALA A 106 -2.97 -2.75 10.72
CA ALA A 106 -1.62 -2.71 11.28
C ALA A 106 -1.01 -1.29 11.22
N ILE A 107 -1.15 -0.60 10.09
CA ILE A 107 -0.67 0.79 9.92
C ILE A 107 -1.35 1.72 10.92
N LYS A 108 -2.67 1.60 11.13
CA LYS A 108 -3.44 2.44 12.08
C LYS A 108 -2.82 2.44 13.48
N TYR A 109 -2.40 1.28 13.96
CA TYR A 109 -1.90 1.09 15.33
C TYR A 109 -0.37 1.18 15.42
N TYR A 110 0.36 0.88 14.34
CA TYR A 110 1.81 0.91 14.34
C TYR A 110 2.37 2.33 14.14
N VAL A 111 1.73 3.11 13.26
CA VAL A 111 2.21 4.42 12.80
C VAL A 111 1.50 5.54 13.56
N THR A 112 2.25 6.37 14.28
CA THR A 112 1.67 7.54 14.96
C THR A 112 1.81 8.80 14.10
N SER A 113 1.12 9.87 14.50
CA SER A 113 1.23 11.19 13.85
C SER A 113 2.67 11.71 13.77
N LYS A 114 3.56 11.30 14.69
CA LYS A 114 4.97 11.66 14.65
C LYS A 114 5.69 10.97 13.50
N GLU A 115 5.55 9.65 13.36
CA GLU A 115 6.15 8.91 12.25
C GLU A 115 5.61 9.39 10.91
N ILE A 116 4.31 9.70 10.82
CA ILE A 116 3.71 10.30 9.62
C ILE A 116 4.41 11.61 9.22
N LYS A 117 4.64 12.50 10.19
CA LYS A 117 5.33 13.79 9.94
C LYS A 117 6.78 13.57 9.49
N ASP A 118 7.47 12.62 10.09
CA ASP A 118 8.85 12.28 9.75
C ASP A 118 8.94 11.67 8.33
N VAL A 119 8.08 10.70 8.01
CA VAL A 119 8.00 10.07 6.68
C VAL A 119 7.64 11.10 5.62
N ASN A 120 6.63 11.94 5.87
CA ASN A 120 6.24 13.00 4.94
C ASN A 120 7.40 13.99 4.69
N ARG A 121 8.13 14.40 5.73
CA ARG A 121 9.26 15.31 5.58
C ARG A 121 10.35 14.76 4.66
N ILE A 122 10.59 13.44 4.71
CA ILE A 122 11.60 12.76 3.89
C ILE A 122 11.07 12.55 2.45
N LEU A 123 9.84 12.06 2.30
CA LEU A 123 9.28 11.70 0.99
C LEU A 123 8.80 12.90 0.18
N LYS A 124 8.39 14.01 0.80
CA LYS A 124 7.86 15.19 0.11
C LYS A 124 8.76 15.76 -1.00
N PRO A 125 10.07 16.00 -0.79
CA PRO A 125 10.94 16.45 -1.88
C PRO A 125 11.02 15.42 -3.01
N LEU A 126 11.11 14.13 -2.68
CA LEU A 126 11.16 13.04 -3.67
C LEU A 126 9.86 12.95 -4.49
N ALA A 127 8.71 13.02 -3.83
CA ALA A 127 7.40 13.02 -4.47
C ALA A 127 7.22 14.20 -5.42
N LYS A 128 7.70 15.40 -5.03
CA LYS A 128 7.64 16.59 -5.89
C LYS A 128 8.47 16.40 -7.16
N VAL A 129 9.72 15.92 -7.03
CA VAL A 129 10.59 15.64 -8.18
C VAL A 129 9.97 14.58 -9.07
N PHE A 130 9.48 13.48 -8.49
CA PHE A 130 8.82 12.41 -9.23
C PHE A 130 7.62 12.92 -10.03
N CYS A 131 6.68 13.66 -9.41
CA CYS A 131 5.50 14.18 -10.10
C CYS A 131 5.84 15.15 -11.23
N ILE A 132 6.85 16.02 -11.04
CA ILE A 132 7.28 16.96 -12.10
C ILE A 132 7.86 16.20 -13.29
N LEU A 133 8.80 15.28 -13.05
CA LEU A 133 9.42 14.49 -14.10
C LEU A 133 8.40 13.62 -14.83
N ALA A 134 7.54 12.91 -14.08
CA ALA A 134 6.48 12.10 -14.64
C ALA A 134 5.50 12.93 -15.48
N GLY A 135 5.14 14.14 -15.04
CA GLY A 135 4.27 15.05 -15.78
C GLY A 135 4.87 15.52 -17.10
N ILE A 136 6.14 15.94 -17.10
CA ILE A 136 6.85 16.35 -18.31
C ILE A 136 6.93 15.16 -19.28
N CYS A 137 7.37 14.00 -18.79
CA CYS A 137 7.48 12.79 -19.62
C CYS A 137 6.12 12.33 -20.15
N ALA A 138 5.03 12.48 -19.39
CA ALA A 138 3.69 12.12 -19.85
C ALA A 138 3.25 12.96 -21.05
N ILE A 139 3.49 14.27 -21.01
CA ILE A 139 3.16 15.19 -22.12
C ILE A 139 4.00 14.87 -23.35
N VAL A 140 5.32 14.77 -23.17
CA VAL A 140 6.26 14.45 -24.27
C VAL A 140 5.92 13.10 -24.90
N SER A 141 5.56 12.10 -24.09
CA SER A 141 5.25 10.74 -24.53
C SER A 141 4.00 10.64 -25.43
N GLN A 142 3.08 11.61 -25.36
CA GLN A 142 1.92 11.61 -26.27
C GLN A 142 2.36 11.90 -27.70
N VAL A 143 3.29 12.85 -27.87
CA VAL A 143 3.76 13.32 -29.18
C VAL A 143 4.95 12.51 -29.70
N ILE A 144 5.90 12.19 -28.81
CA ILE A 144 7.16 11.49 -29.16
C ILE A 144 7.18 10.14 -28.45
N ASN A 145 7.42 9.07 -29.19
CA ASN A 145 7.56 7.74 -28.58
C ASN A 145 8.93 7.61 -27.89
N ILE A 146 8.98 7.90 -26.59
CA ILE A 146 10.16 7.73 -25.73
C ILE A 146 10.17 6.39 -24.98
N GLY A 147 9.33 5.42 -25.39
CA GLY A 147 9.26 4.09 -24.76
C GLY A 147 8.49 4.03 -23.43
N MET A 148 7.90 5.13 -23.00
CA MET A 148 7.15 5.25 -21.72
C MET A 148 5.64 5.09 -21.87
N THR A 149 5.17 4.71 -23.07
CA THR A 149 3.76 4.49 -23.38
C THR A 149 3.40 3.00 -23.42
N GLY A 150 2.13 2.70 -23.14
CA GLY A 150 1.52 1.38 -23.24
C GLY A 150 0.42 1.36 -24.29
N THR A 151 -0.63 0.58 -24.02
CA THR A 151 -1.78 0.46 -24.92
C THR A 151 -2.52 1.79 -25.07
N GLU A 152 -2.97 2.06 -26.29
CA GLU A 152 -3.70 3.27 -26.65
C GLU A 152 -5.21 3.06 -26.44
N ARG A 153 -5.88 4.06 -25.88
CA ARG A 153 -7.34 4.08 -25.70
C ARG A 153 -7.87 5.44 -26.11
N TYR A 154 -8.84 5.46 -27.03
CA TYR A 154 -9.49 6.69 -27.50
C TYR A 154 -8.50 7.76 -28.02
N GLY A 155 -7.43 7.34 -28.70
CA GLY A 155 -6.41 8.26 -29.22
C GLY A 155 -5.38 8.75 -28.19
N ILE A 156 -5.49 8.32 -26.92
CA ILE A 156 -4.56 8.67 -25.84
C ILE A 156 -3.71 7.46 -25.52
N LYS A 157 -2.39 7.62 -25.59
CA LYS A 157 -1.44 6.57 -25.26
C LYS A 157 -1.37 6.42 -23.75
N GLY A 158 -1.62 5.21 -23.24
CA GLY A 158 -1.44 4.92 -21.81
C GLY A 158 -0.02 5.24 -21.38
N PHE A 159 0.17 5.82 -20.20
CA PHE A 159 1.49 6.20 -19.69
C PHE A 159 1.91 5.29 -18.53
N LYS A 160 3.14 4.78 -18.59
CA LYS A 160 3.73 3.92 -17.56
C LYS A 160 5.03 4.47 -16.98
N PHE A 161 5.50 5.62 -17.48
CA PHE A 161 6.80 6.19 -17.12
C PHE A 161 7.92 5.15 -17.30
N PHE A 162 8.71 4.86 -16.26
CA PHE A 162 9.72 3.79 -16.27
C PHE A 162 9.21 2.43 -15.74
N PHE A 163 7.94 2.33 -15.34
CA PHE A 163 7.40 1.09 -14.81
C PHE A 163 7.07 0.09 -15.93
N PRO A 164 7.18 -1.23 -15.66
CA PRO A 164 6.73 -2.27 -16.58
C PRO A 164 5.27 -2.08 -17.03
N MET A 165 4.38 -1.72 -16.10
CA MET A 165 2.93 -1.63 -16.29
C MET A 165 2.35 -0.31 -15.77
N SER A 166 1.31 0.21 -16.43
CA SER A 166 0.69 1.50 -16.08
C SER A 166 0.04 1.53 -14.69
N PHE A 167 -0.43 0.38 -14.17
CA PHE A 167 -1.01 0.31 -12.83
C PHE A 167 0.04 0.56 -11.73
N GLN A 168 1.28 0.16 -11.96
CA GLN A 168 2.39 0.35 -11.01
C GLN A 168 2.75 1.83 -10.93
N PHE A 169 2.80 2.51 -12.08
CA PHE A 169 2.92 3.96 -12.16
C PHE A 169 1.79 4.66 -11.39
N LEU A 170 0.54 4.20 -11.55
CA LEU A 170 -0.60 4.75 -10.83
C LEU A 170 -0.43 4.59 -9.31
N ALA A 171 -0.05 3.40 -8.83
CA ALA A 171 0.17 3.14 -7.40
C ALA A 171 1.21 4.08 -6.79
N VAL A 172 2.38 4.24 -7.42
CA VAL A 172 3.43 5.15 -6.95
C VAL A 172 3.00 6.61 -7.04
N SER A 173 2.25 6.98 -8.07
CA SER A 173 1.70 8.33 -8.22
C SER A 173 0.69 8.66 -7.12
N MET A 174 -0.17 7.71 -6.74
CA MET A 174 -1.10 7.88 -5.62
C MET A 174 -0.37 8.10 -4.30
N ILE A 175 0.72 7.37 -4.04
CA ILE A 175 1.57 7.58 -2.86
C ILE A 175 2.17 8.99 -2.88
N CYS A 176 2.71 9.43 -4.02
CA CYS A 176 3.29 10.77 -4.16
C CYS A 176 2.24 11.87 -3.92
N ILE A 177 1.05 11.73 -4.50
CA ILE A 177 -0.06 12.67 -4.31
C ILE A 177 -0.51 12.66 -2.84
N ALA A 178 -0.62 11.49 -2.19
CA ALA A 178 -0.97 11.40 -0.78
C ALA A 178 0.05 12.13 0.09
N VAL A 179 1.35 11.90 -0.11
CA VAL A 179 2.44 12.60 0.60
C VAL A 179 2.33 14.12 0.42
N LEU A 180 2.11 14.59 -0.81
CA LEU A 180 1.96 16.02 -1.10
C LEU A 180 0.68 16.63 -0.50
N SER A 181 -0.37 15.83 -0.34
CA SER A 181 -1.69 16.25 0.16
C SER A 181 -1.80 16.28 1.68
N ILE A 182 -0.86 15.67 2.41
CA ILE A 182 -0.81 15.76 3.87
C ILE A 182 -0.55 17.22 4.27
N LYS A 183 -1.63 17.92 4.67
CA LYS A 183 -1.58 19.15 5.45
C LYS A 183 -1.33 18.79 6.91
N ASN A 184 -0.62 19.65 7.65
CA ASN A 184 -0.05 19.38 8.99
C ASN A 184 -1.03 18.82 10.06
N ASP A 185 -2.34 18.85 9.83
CA ASP A 185 -3.38 18.52 10.81
C ASP A 185 -4.34 17.37 10.44
N LYS A 186 -4.21 16.70 9.28
CA LYS A 186 -5.09 15.57 8.93
C LYS A 186 -4.39 14.21 9.12
N LYS A 187 -5.10 13.27 9.75
CA LYS A 187 -4.61 11.88 9.90
C LYS A 187 -4.56 11.25 8.50
N ILE A 188 -3.49 10.52 8.19
CA ILE A 188 -3.37 9.75 6.94
C ILE A 188 -4.58 8.83 6.72
N PHE A 189 -5.18 8.34 7.80
CA PHE A 189 -6.40 7.53 7.75
C PHE A 189 -7.56 8.26 7.07
N ASP A 190 -7.74 9.56 7.33
CA ASP A 190 -8.81 10.36 6.70
C ASP A 190 -8.58 10.51 5.20
N ILE A 191 -7.31 10.57 4.77
CA ILE A 191 -6.94 10.66 3.36
C ILE A 191 -7.13 9.31 2.66
N ILE A 192 -6.64 8.21 3.25
CA ILE A 192 -6.82 6.87 2.66
C ILE A 192 -8.31 6.52 2.56
N PHE A 193 -9.11 6.81 3.60
CA PHE A 193 -10.55 6.56 3.57
C PHE A 193 -11.28 7.44 2.55
N GLN A 194 -10.85 8.69 2.36
CA GLN A 194 -11.46 9.62 1.41
C GLN A 194 -11.13 9.30 -0.07
N TYR A 195 -9.95 8.72 -0.34
CA TYR A 195 -9.48 8.45 -1.71
C TYR A 195 -9.60 6.99 -2.17
N VAL A 196 -9.65 6.01 -1.25
CA VAL A 196 -9.68 4.57 -1.60
C VAL A 196 -11.09 3.97 -1.47
N LEU A 197 -11.96 4.55 -0.65
CA LEU A 197 -13.32 4.04 -0.37
C LEU A 197 -14.43 4.89 -1.01
N ARG A 198 -14.11 5.63 -2.09
CA ARG A 198 -15.09 6.41 -2.86
C ARG A 198 -15.14 5.96 -4.31
#